data_AF-A0A3N8KSB0-F1
#
_entry.id   AF-A0A3N8KSB0-F1
#
_cell.length_a   1.000
_cell.length_b   1.000
_cell.length_c   1.000
_cell.angle_alpha   90.00
_cell.angle_beta   90.00
_cell.angle_gamma   90.00
#
_symmetry.space_group_name_H-M   'P 1'
#
loop_
_entity.id
_entity.type
_entity.pdbx_description
1 polymer ?
#
loop_
_entity_poly.entity_id
_entity_poly.type
_entity_poly.pdbx_seq_one_letter_code
_entity_poly.pdbx_strand_id
1 'polypeptide(L)'
;MRGFVERIAEVGRAQQKISSIRVGKSTTQDVERTLGRPGDVQLEEGGAQVWTYQTVNPSVLAFIPVANLLGKSMQEDNLTVRFNKKGVVTALGRGQHRF
;
A
#
# COMPACT_ATOMS: atom_id res chain seq x y z
N MET A 1 5.64 24.98 15.84
CA MET A 1 4.40 24.17 15.88
C MET A 1 3.85 23.95 14.45
N ARG A 2 4.65 23.40 13.52
CA ARG A 2 4.31 23.31 12.07
C ARG A 2 4.21 21.87 11.51
N GLY A 3 4.59 20.84 12.27
CA GLY A 3 4.70 19.46 11.76
C GLY A 3 3.47 18.57 11.92
N PHE A 4 2.47 18.97 12.71
CA PHE A 4 1.30 18.11 13.00
C PHE A 4 0.20 18.21 11.92
N VAL A 5 0.05 19.38 11.30
CA VAL A 5 -1.03 19.65 10.33
C VAL A 5 -0.75 19.04 8.95
N GLU A 6 0.52 18.99 8.54
CA GLU A 6 0.93 18.41 7.24
C GLU A 6 0.71 16.89 7.19
N ARG A 7 0.95 16.18 8.30
CA ARG A 7 0.78 14.71 8.37
C ARG A 7 -0.68 14.26 8.20
N ILE A 8 -1.64 15.04 8.68
CA ILE A 8 -3.07 14.71 8.53
C ILE A 8 -3.52 14.90 7.07
N ALA A 9 -3.00 15.92 6.40
CA ALA A 9 -3.33 16.18 4.99
C ALA A 9 -2.81 15.08 4.05
N GLU A 10 -1.65 14.50 4.34
CA GLU A 10 -1.05 13.43 3.53
C GLU A 10 -1.83 12.11 3.64
N VAL A 11 -2.19 11.70 4.86
CA VAL A 11 -3.01 10.50 5.11
C VAL A 11 -4.40 10.67 4.49
N GLY A 12 -5.01 11.85 4.57
CA GLY A 12 -6.30 12.13 3.94
C GLY A 12 -6.27 11.99 2.41
N ARG A 13 -5.22 12.47 1.75
CA ARG A 13 -5.07 12.36 0.28
C ARG A 13 -4.86 10.93 -0.19
N ALA A 14 -4.08 10.14 0.54
CA ALA A 14 -3.88 8.72 0.22
C ALA A 14 -5.19 7.93 0.30
N GLN A 15 -6.00 8.16 1.33
CA GLN A 15 -7.31 7.51 1.45
C GLN A 15 -8.29 7.93 0.35
N GLN A 16 -8.28 9.21 -0.06
CA GLN A 16 -9.10 9.66 -1.19
C GLN A 16 -8.69 8.99 -2.52
N LYS A 17 -7.39 8.84 -2.78
CA LYS A 17 -6.89 8.11 -3.96
C LYS A 17 -7.38 6.67 -3.95
N ILE A 18 -7.25 5.95 -2.84
CA ILE A 18 -7.72 4.56 -2.72
C ILE A 18 -9.23 4.45 -2.98
N SER A 19 -10.03 5.39 -2.47
CA SER A 19 -11.48 5.40 -2.66
C SER A 19 -11.94 5.58 -4.11
N SER A 20 -11.07 6.12 -4.98
CA SER A 20 -11.36 6.25 -6.42
C SER A 20 -11.20 4.94 -7.21
N ILE A 21 -10.52 3.94 -6.64
CA ILE A 21 -10.33 2.63 -7.27
C ILE A 21 -11.60 1.79 -7.08
N ARG A 22 -12.22 1.36 -8.17
CA ARG A 22 -13.49 0.64 -8.19
C ARG A 22 -13.27 -0.83 -8.51
N VAL A 23 -13.61 -1.70 -7.56
CA VAL A 23 -13.62 -3.16 -7.77
C VAL A 23 -14.54 -3.52 -8.94
N GLY A 24 -14.06 -4.41 -9.81
CA GLY A 24 -14.74 -4.87 -11.03
C GLY A 24 -14.72 -3.87 -12.19
N LYS A 25 -14.15 -2.68 -12.02
CA LYS A 25 -14.11 -1.63 -13.06
C LYS A 25 -12.71 -1.09 -13.32
N SER A 26 -11.98 -0.73 -12.27
CA SER A 26 -10.64 -0.18 -12.38
C SER A 26 -9.67 -1.23 -12.91
N THR A 27 -8.76 -0.78 -13.76
CA THR A 27 -7.72 -1.58 -14.39
C THR A 27 -6.35 -1.38 -13.71
N THR A 28 -5.36 -2.20 -14.04
CA THR A 28 -3.97 -1.98 -13.65
C THR A 28 -3.48 -0.58 -14.01
N GLN A 29 -3.86 -0.06 -15.19
CA GLN A 29 -3.51 1.30 -15.63
C GLN A 29 -4.16 2.39 -14.76
N ASP A 30 -5.42 2.21 -14.37
CA ASP A 30 -6.10 3.17 -13.48
C ASP A 30 -5.46 3.19 -12.10
N VAL A 31 -5.09 2.02 -11.58
CA VAL A 31 -4.41 1.87 -10.29
C VAL A 31 -3.02 2.50 -10.35
N GLU A 32 -2.22 2.25 -11.40
CA GLU A 32 -0.90 2.87 -11.56
C GLU A 32 -1.00 4.40 -11.69
N ARG A 33 -1.99 4.91 -12.43
CA ARG A 33 -2.23 6.36 -12.53
C ARG A 33 -2.60 6.99 -11.19
N THR A 34 -3.29 6.25 -10.33
CA THR A 34 -3.82 6.74 -9.06
C THR A 34 -2.79 6.66 -7.94
N LEU A 35 -2.11 5.52 -7.81
CA LEU A 35 -1.21 5.18 -6.71
C LEU A 35 0.27 5.22 -7.08
N GLY A 36 0.59 5.29 -8.38
CA GLY A 36 1.94 5.09 -8.88
C GLY A 36 2.28 3.60 -9.06
N ARG A 37 3.56 3.34 -9.30
CA ARG A 37 4.07 1.98 -9.45
C ARG A 37 4.07 1.24 -8.11
N PRO A 38 3.68 -0.05 -8.09
CA PRO A 38 3.74 -0.85 -6.88
C PRO A 38 5.20 -1.11 -6.48
N GLY A 39 5.41 -1.37 -5.18
CA GLY A 39 6.71 -1.80 -4.66
C GLY A 39 7.01 -3.26 -4.96
N ASP A 40 5.96 -4.08 -5.04
CA ASP A 40 6.04 -5.51 -5.38
C ASP A 40 4.86 -5.95 -6.26
N VAL A 41 5.13 -6.87 -7.18
CA VAL A 41 4.14 -7.47 -8.09
C VAL A 41 4.31 -8.98 -8.07
N GLN A 42 3.31 -9.68 -7.51
CA GLN A 42 3.23 -11.12 -7.55
C GLN A 42 2.29 -11.57 -8.68
N LEU A 43 2.81 -12.38 -9.60
CA LEU A 43 2.02 -13.03 -10.64
C LEU A 43 1.53 -14.38 -10.11
N GLU A 44 0.22 -14.59 -10.13
CA GLU A 44 -0.41 -15.86 -9.76
C GLU A 44 -0.56 -16.78 -11.00
N GLU A 45 -0.64 -18.08 -10.76
CA GLU A 45 -0.95 -19.05 -11.82
C GLU A 45 -2.28 -18.70 -12.50
N GLY A 46 -2.29 -18.67 -13.84
CA GLY A 46 -3.45 -18.25 -14.63
C GLY A 46 -3.51 -16.76 -14.97
N GLY A 47 -2.47 -15.98 -14.64
CA GLY A 47 -2.27 -14.60 -15.10
C GLY A 47 -2.94 -13.53 -14.24
N ALA A 48 -3.51 -13.92 -13.09
CA ALA A 48 -3.91 -12.98 -12.05
C ALA A 48 -2.68 -12.33 -11.42
N GLN A 49 -2.87 -11.17 -10.79
CA GLN A 49 -1.78 -10.40 -10.21
C GLN A 49 -2.17 -9.83 -8.86
N VAL A 50 -1.19 -9.73 -7.97
CA VAL A 50 -1.31 -9.07 -6.68
C VAL A 50 -0.23 -8.00 -6.60
N TRP A 51 -0.63 -6.75 -6.49
CA TRP A 51 0.28 -5.62 -6.36
C TRP A 51 0.29 -5.14 -4.92
N THR A 52 1.48 -4.92 -4.38
CA THR A 52 1.68 -4.46 -3.01
C THR A 52 2.31 -3.08 -3.01
N TYR A 53 1.67 -2.16 -2.30
CA TYR A 53 2.11 -0.80 -2.05
C TYR A 53 2.51 -0.69 -0.59
N GLN A 54 3.81 -0.53 -0.36
CA GLN A 54 4.32 -0.25 0.97
C GLN A 54 4.02 1.22 1.30
N THR A 55 3.23 1.45 2.34
CA THR A 55 3.13 2.79 2.91
C THR A 55 4.41 3.02 3.70
N VAL A 56 5.41 3.65 3.08
CA VAL A 56 6.61 4.09 3.79
C VAL A 56 6.17 5.08 4.86
N ASN A 57 6.07 4.61 6.10
CA ASN A 57 5.92 5.52 7.23
C ASN A 57 7.28 6.23 7.37
N PRO A 58 7.39 7.55 7.15
CA PRO A 58 8.68 8.26 7.20
C PRO A 58 9.33 8.26 8.60
N SER A 59 8.69 7.62 9.58
CA SER A 59 9.22 7.38 10.92
C SER A 59 10.42 6.41 10.97
N VAL A 60 10.78 5.75 9.86
CA VAL A 60 11.92 4.81 9.78
C VAL A 60 13.26 5.53 9.49
N LEU A 61 13.28 6.87 9.36
CA LEU A 61 14.53 7.64 9.27
C LEU A 61 15.33 7.71 10.61
N ALA A 62 14.89 7.03 11.67
CA ALA A 62 15.69 6.89 12.89
C ALA A 62 16.28 5.47 12.99
N PHE A 63 17.23 5.15 12.10
CA PHE A 63 18.13 4.01 12.27
C PHE A 63 19.11 4.34 13.43
N ILE A 64 18.70 4.08 14.67
CA ILE A 64 19.59 4.08 15.84
C ILE A 64 20.09 2.65 16.05
N PRO A 65 21.37 2.32 15.81
CA PRO A 65 21.83 0.93 15.69
C PRO A 65 21.89 0.12 17.00
N VAL A 66 21.41 0.63 18.13
CA VAL A 66 21.75 0.03 19.45
C VAL A 66 20.55 -0.27 20.36
N ALA A 67 19.30 0.00 19.95
CA ALA A 67 18.18 -0.05 20.90
C ALA A 67 17.05 -1.09 20.67
N ASN A 68 16.97 -1.80 19.54
CA ASN A 68 15.73 -2.55 19.21
C ASN A 68 15.90 -4.06 19.07
N LEU A 69 16.52 -4.71 20.07
CA LEU A 69 16.42 -6.17 20.26
C LEU A 69 15.10 -6.63 20.92
N LEU A 70 14.10 -5.75 21.05
CA LEU A 70 12.82 -6.08 21.69
C LEU A 70 11.64 -5.71 20.78
N GLY A 71 11.32 -6.63 19.87
CA GLY A 71 9.94 -7.04 19.61
C GLY A 71 8.87 -5.97 19.33
N LYS A 72 9.17 -4.90 18.59
CA LYS A 72 8.10 -4.10 17.98
C LYS A 72 7.75 -4.73 16.64
N SER A 73 6.62 -5.42 16.60
CA SER A 73 5.93 -5.76 15.36
C SER A 73 5.79 -4.47 14.55
N MET A 74 6.57 -4.37 13.47
CA MET A 74 6.38 -3.31 12.49
C MET A 74 4.95 -3.47 11.98
N GLN A 75 4.11 -2.49 12.31
CA GLN A 75 2.76 -2.41 11.79
C GLN A 75 2.90 -1.93 10.35
N GLU A 76 3.19 -2.87 9.45
CA GLU A 76 3.23 -2.60 8.01
C GLU A 76 1.80 -2.35 7.54
N ASP A 77 1.50 -1.08 7.25
CA ASP A 77 0.23 -0.65 6.67
C ASP A 77 0.32 -0.76 5.14
N ASN A 78 0.55 -1.99 4.65
CA ASN A 78 0.66 -2.27 3.24
C ASN A 78 -0.73 -2.29 2.60
N LEU A 79 -0.86 -1.64 1.44
CA LEU A 79 -2.04 -1.74 0.59
C LEU A 79 -1.80 -2.81 -0.47
N THR A 80 -2.71 -3.78 -0.54
CA THR A 80 -2.70 -4.83 -1.56
C THR A 80 -3.86 -4.63 -2.53
N VAL A 81 -3.56 -4.74 -3.82
CA VAL A 81 -4.55 -4.68 -4.91
C VAL A 81 -4.48 -5.99 -5.70
N ARG A 82 -5.60 -6.71 -5.79
CA ARG A 82 -5.68 -7.95 -6.58
C ARG A 82 -6.34 -7.68 -7.92
N PHE A 83 -5.83 -8.31 -8.97
CA PHE A 83 -6.31 -8.21 -10.34
C PHE A 83 -6.59 -9.60 -10.91
N ASN A 84 -7.63 -9.70 -11.73
CA ASN A 84 -7.83 -10.90 -12.55
C ASN A 84 -6.88 -10.89 -13.77
N LYS A 85 -6.91 -11.98 -14.55
CA LYS A 85 -6.12 -12.13 -15.79
C LYS A 85 -6.34 -11.07 -16.87
N LYS A 86 -7.42 -10.28 -16.79
CA LYS A 86 -7.70 -9.15 -17.71
C LYS A 86 -7.16 -7.83 -17.15
N GLY A 87 -6.47 -7.84 -16.01
CA GLY A 87 -5.95 -6.65 -15.35
C GLY A 87 -7.04 -5.82 -14.64
N VAL A 88 -8.21 -6.40 -14.33
CA VAL A 88 -9.29 -5.68 -13.62
C VAL A 88 -9.23 -5.98 -12.13
N VAL A 89 -9.36 -4.94 -11.31
CA VAL A 89 -9.34 -5.03 -9.84
C VAL A 89 -10.45 -5.95 -9.34
N THR A 90 -10.09 -6.94 -8.54
CA THR A 90 -11.02 -7.87 -7.88
C THR A 90 -11.11 -7.67 -6.38
N ALA A 91 -10.06 -7.14 -5.75
CA ALA A 91 -10.06 -6.84 -4.32
C ALA A 91 -9.03 -5.76 -3.95
N LEU A 92 -9.30 -5.07 -2.84
CA LEU A 92 -8.39 -4.15 -2.15
C LEU A 92 -8.29 -4.58 -0.69
N GLY A 93 -7.09 -4.60 -0.12
CA GLY A 93 -6.87 -4.95 1.29
C GLY A 93 -5.81 -4.06 1.93
N ARG A 94 -5.98 -3.77 3.22
CA ARG A 94 -4.96 -3.12 4.07
C ARG A 94 -4.69 -4.05 5.25
N GLY A 95 -3.42 -4.36 5.54
CA GLY A 95 -3.13 -5.15 6.74
C GLY A 95 -1.73 -5.73 6.86
N GLN A 96 -1.43 -6.17 8.08
CA GLN A 96 -0.23 -6.89 8.48
C GLN A 96 -0.32 -8.34 7.99
N HIS A 97 0.65 -8.81 7.20
CA HIS A 97 0.80 -10.24 6.91
C HIS A 97 1.17 -10.94 8.24
N ARG A 98 0.17 -11.46 8.95
CA ARG A 98 0.40 -12.34 10.09
C ARG A 98 0.67 -13.73 9.54
N PHE A 99 1.93 -14.15 9.59
CA PHE A 99 2.32 -15.56 9.45
C PHE A 99 1.86 -16.34 10.68
#